data_AF-A0A239NM83-F1
#
_entry.id   AF-A0A239NM83-F1
#
_cell.length_a   1.000
_cell.length_b   1.000
_cell.length_c   1.000
_cell.angle_alpha   90.00
_cell.angle_beta   90.00
_cell.angle_gamma   90.00
#
_symmetry.space_group_name_H-M   'P 1'
#
loop_
_entity.id
_entity.type
_entity.pdbx_description
1 polymer ?
#
loop_
_entity_poly.entity_id
_entity_poly.type
_entity_poly.pdbx_seq_one_letter_code
_entity_poly.pdbx_strand_id
1 'polypeptide(L)' 'MRSLRAYGFAATDTPFRTGSGPLVEGPAIDILLLMTGRRVGLRGLTGPGADLLRG' A
#
# COMPACT_ATOMS: atom_id res chain seq x y z
N MET A 1 7.31 12.63 4.72
CA MET A 1 6.51 11.49 4.21
C MET A 1 5.59 11.02 5.33
N ARG A 2 4.30 10.82 5.06
CA ARG A 2 3.37 10.20 6.01
C ARG A 2 3.89 8.80 6.37
N SER A 3 3.81 8.42 7.64
CA SER A 3 4.31 7.12 8.11
C SER A 3 3.49 5.97 7.53
N LEU A 4 4.14 5.00 6.87
CA LEU A 4 3.47 3.82 6.30
C LEU A 4 3.03 2.79 7.38
N ARG A 5 3.55 2.89 8.61
CA ARG A 5 3.19 1.96 9.71
C ARG A 5 1.72 2.07 10.15
N ALA A 6 1.04 3.16 9.80
CA ALA A 6 -0.35 3.39 10.16
C ALA A 6 -1.36 2.70 9.22
N TYR A 7 -0.90 1.94 8.21
CA TYR A 7 -1.73 1.35 7.17
C TYR A 7 -1.72 -0.18 7.24
N GLY A 8 -2.76 -0.79 6.70
CA GLY A 8 -2.79 -2.22 6.38
C GLY A 8 -2.42 -2.42 4.92
N PHE A 9 -1.65 -3.46 4.61
CA PHE A 9 -1.27 -3.83 3.26
C PHE A 9 -1.72 -5.26 2.96
N ALA A 10 -2.28 -5.48 1.77
CA ALA A 10 -2.61 -6.80 1.27
C ALA A 10 -2.22 -6.92 -0.20
N ALA A 11 -1.45 -7.95 -0.52
CA ALA A 11 -1.17 -8.27 -1.91
C ALA A 11 -2.33 -9.06 -2.52
N THR A 12 -2.64 -8.79 -3.79
CA THR A 12 -3.68 -9.51 -4.54
C THR A 12 -3.17 -10.72 -5.31
N ASP A 13 -1.84 -10.82 -5.48
CA ASP A 13 -1.15 -11.80 -6.31
C ASP A 13 -0.32 -12.82 -5.50
N THR A 14 -0.24 -12.65 -4.18
CA THR A 14 0.47 -13.54 -3.25
C THR A 14 -0.18 -13.44 -1.86
N PRO A 15 -0.10 -14.46 -0.99
CA PRO A 15 -0.67 -14.40 0.37
C PRO A 15 0.13 -13.51 1.34
N PHE A 16 0.45 -12.28 0.93
CA PHE A 16 1.09 -11.27 1.75
C PHE A 16 0.07 -10.33 2.36
N ARG A 17 0.06 -10.20 3.69
CA ARG A 17 -0.74 -9.22 4.43
C ARG A 17 0.05 -8.72 5.65
N THR A 18 -0.05 -7.43 5.97
CA THR A 18 0.57 -6.86 7.17
C THR A 18 -0.15 -5.59 7.64
N GLY A 19 -0.02 -5.26 8.93
CA GLY A 19 -0.65 -4.09 9.52
C GLY A 19 -2.17 -4.25 9.72
N SER A 20 -2.77 -3.25 10.37
CA SER A 20 -4.18 -3.25 10.77
C SER A 20 -4.90 -1.91 10.52
N GLY A 21 -4.22 -0.96 9.85
CA GLY A 21 -4.78 0.34 9.52
C GLY A 21 -5.64 0.34 8.24
N PRO A 22 -5.96 1.53 7.69
CA PRO A 22 -6.67 1.65 6.42
C PRO A 22 -6.00 0.83 5.33
N LEU A 23 -6.79 0.01 4.63
CA LEU A 23 -6.29 -0.98 3.70
C LEU A 23 -5.74 -0.33 2.42
N VAL A 24 -4.53 -0.73 2.05
CA VAL A 24 -3.88 -0.51 0.77
C VAL A 24 -3.73 -1.87 0.10
N GLU A 25 -4.37 -2.07 -1.04
CA GLU A 25 -4.43 -3.37 -1.71
C GLU A 25 -3.95 -3.27 -3.17
N GLY A 26 -3.27 -4.30 -3.67
CA GLY A 26 -2.81 -4.37 -5.06
C GLY A 26 -1.66 -5.36 -5.25
N PRO A 27 -0.96 -5.35 -6.39
CA PRO A 27 0.17 -6.25 -6.63
C PRO A 27 1.29 -6.06 -5.60
N ALA A 28 1.94 -7.16 -5.18
CA ALA A 28 3.03 -7.08 -4.19
C ALA A 28 4.16 -6.14 -4.63
N ILE A 29 4.45 -6.08 -5.94
CA ILE A 29 5.49 -5.19 -6.48
C ILE A 29 5.16 -3.71 -6.25
N ASP A 30 3.90 -3.30 -6.39
CA ASP A 30 3.47 -1.92 -6.18
C ASP A 30 3.52 -1.52 -4.69
N ILE A 31 3.19 -2.47 -3.81
CA ILE A 31 3.33 -2.32 -2.36
C ILE A 31 4.81 -2.15 -1.99
N LEU A 32 5.71 -2.96 -2.54
CA LEU A 32 7.15 -2.86 -2.27
C LEU A 32 7.77 -1.57 -2.79
N LEU A 33 7.35 -1.11 -3.98
CA LEU A 33 7.74 0.20 -4.51
C LEU A 33 7.34 1.31 -3.54
N LEU A 34 6.10 1.30 -3.05
CA LEU A 34 5.62 2.26 -2.06
C LEU A 34 6.41 2.17 -0.73
N MET A 35 6.60 0.98 -0.17
CA MET A 35 7.32 0.75 1.09
C MET A 35 8.77 1.24 1.05
N THR A 36 9.37 1.26 -0.13
CA THR A 36 10.72 1.75 -0.35
C THR A 36 10.77 3.22 -0.82
N GLY A 37 9.65 3.93 -0.74
CA GLY A 37 9.54 5.37 -1.00
C GLY A 37 9.26 5.75 -2.47
N ARG A 38 9.07 4.78 -3.38
CA ARG A 38 8.76 5.05 -4.78
C ARG A 38 7.25 5.19 -4.97
N ARG A 39 6.79 6.44 -5.09
CA ARG A 39 5.36 6.77 -5.24
C ARG A 39 4.72 6.25 -6.52
N VAL A 40 5.49 5.81 -7.52
CA VAL A 40 4.95 5.20 -8.76
C VAL A 40 4.09 3.97 -8.47
N GLY A 41 4.41 3.21 -7.41
CA GLY A 41 3.60 2.06 -6.98
C GLY A 41 2.17 2.43 -6.59
N LEU A 42 1.89 3.67 -6.14
CA LEU A 42 0.54 4.11 -5.79
C LEU A 42 -0.45 4.05 -6.96
N ARG A 43 0.00 3.96 -8.21
CA ARG A 43 -0.90 3.84 -9.38
C ARG A 43 -1.63 2.51 -9.44
N GLY A 44 -0.99 1.42 -8.99
CA GLY A 44 -1.59 0.08 -8.99
C GLY A 44 -2.27 -0.30 -7.67
N LEU A 45 -2.29 0.59 -6.68
CA LEU A 45 -2.88 0.33 -5.35
C LEU A 45 -4.28 0.92 -5.23
N THR A 46 -5.16 0.25 -4.50
CA THR A 46 -6.54 0.65 -4.24
C THR A 46 -6.86 0.55 -2.74
N GLY A 47 -8.08 0.95 -2.37
CA GLY A 47 -8.56 0.90 -0.99
C GLY A 47 -8.38 2.22 -0.23
N PRO A 48 -9.02 2.33 0.95
CA PRO A 48 -9.09 3.58 1.71
C PRO A 48 -7.71 4.11 2.12
N GLY A 49 -6.74 3.23 2.38
CA GLY A 49 -5.37 3.62 2.65
C GLY A 49 -4.66 4.22 1.42
N ALA A 50 -4.93 3.70 0.23
CA ALA A 50 -4.35 4.22 -1.01
C ALA A 50 -4.86 5.64 -1.30
N ASP A 51 -6.14 5.89 -1.06
CA ASP A 51 -6.75 7.22 -1.23
C ASP A 51 -6.16 8.25 -0.26
N LEU A 52 -5.94 7.85 1.01
CA LEU A 52 -5.27 8.68 2.02
C LEU A 52 -3.80 8.99 1.70
N LEU A 53 -3.13 8.18 0.87
CA LEU A 53 -1.73 8.37 0.47
C LEU A 53 -1.59 9.25 -0.79
N ARG A 54 -2.68 9.43 -1.55
CA ARG A 54 -2.77 10.31 -2.72
C ARG A 54 -3.09 11.75 -2.34
N GLY A 55 -3.92 11.94 -1.31
CA GLY A 55 -4.12 13.25 -0.67
C GLY A 55 -2.91 13.70 0.12
#